data_AF-A0A7D5P6P9-F1
#
_entry.id   AF-A0A7D5P6P9-F1
#
_cell.length_a   1.000
_cell.length_b   1.000
_cell.length_c   1.000
_cell.angle_alpha   90.00
_cell.angle_beta   90.00
_cell.angle_gamma   90.00
#
_symmetry.space_group_name_H-M   'P 1'
#
loop_
_entity.id
_entity.type
_entity.pdbx_description
1 polymer ?
#
loop_
_entity_poly.entity_id
_entity_poly.type
_entity_poly.pdbx_seq_one_letter_code
_entity_poly.pdbx_strand_id
1 'polypeptide(L)'
;MEPITLRLPTDLLEELDTESEEAGFSSRSEYVRHLLFNRPDLSQLATTDGSTATPETERVEELDQTVDELTERIELLTQRVTDLEGETASSDGDSSSSSPSSPVSSTPETPSTDGESPTGERSDGDAHSADSDTDLAEFESWLESDGPQSANARTVLLDAARILDEQGPLGASELRQQLFDQHPEAYDSAEALWASTVERLYDELPGFDRPEYGQYTFNRGDL
;
A
#
# COMPACT_ATOMS: atom_id res chain seq x y z
N MET A 1 37.44 14.50 -12.61
CA MET A 1 36.67 15.28 -11.62
C MET A 1 37.62 15.66 -10.51
N GLU A 2 37.73 16.94 -10.17
CA GLU A 2 38.57 17.38 -9.05
C GLU A 2 37.83 17.11 -7.74
N PRO A 3 38.48 16.57 -6.70
CA PRO A 3 37.83 16.30 -5.42
C PRO A 3 37.50 17.62 -4.71
N ILE A 4 36.22 17.85 -4.42
CA ILE A 4 35.78 18.98 -3.59
C ILE A 4 36.06 18.62 -2.14
N THR A 5 36.91 19.41 -1.47
CA THR A 5 37.23 19.22 -0.06
C THR A 5 36.43 20.22 0.77
N LEU A 6 35.48 19.73 1.55
CA LEU A 6 34.71 20.54 2.52
C LEU A 6 35.45 20.57 3.86
N ARG A 7 35.61 21.76 4.43
CA ARG A 7 36.11 21.93 5.80
C ARG A 7 34.96 22.32 6.70
N LEU A 8 34.61 21.43 7.62
CA LEU A 8 33.57 21.65 8.62
C LEU A 8 34.22 21.96 9.98
N PRO A 9 33.60 22.81 10.81
CA PRO A 9 34.01 23.02 12.21
C PRO A 9 33.95 21.71 13.00
N THR A 10 34.84 21.53 13.98
CA THR A 10 34.89 20.32 14.82
C THR A 10 33.61 20.09 15.62
N ASP A 11 32.99 21.15 16.09
CA ASP A 11 31.78 21.07 16.92
C ASP A 11 30.60 20.52 16.09
N LEU A 12 30.47 20.98 14.85
CA LEU A 12 29.48 20.50 13.89
C LEU A 12 29.79 19.07 13.40
N LEU A 13 31.06 18.67 13.42
CA LEU A 13 31.47 17.30 13.11
C LEU A 13 31.07 16.31 14.20
N GLU A 14 31.04 16.71 15.47
CA GLU A 14 30.58 15.90 16.61
C GLU A 14 29.05 15.81 16.65
N GLU A 15 28.36 16.92 16.37
CA GLU A 15 26.91 16.96 16.23
C GLU A 15 26.43 16.02 15.11
N LEU A 16 27.03 16.11 13.91
CA LEU A 16 26.72 15.23 12.79
C LEU A 16 27.03 13.76 13.05
N ASP A 17 28.01 13.45 13.91
CA ASP A 17 28.32 12.07 14.29
C ASP A 17 27.18 11.50 15.15
N THR A 18 26.76 12.28 16.16
CA THR A 18 25.64 11.92 17.05
C THR A 18 24.33 11.78 16.27
N GLU A 19 24.02 12.75 15.41
CA GLU A 19 22.83 12.75 14.56
C GLU A 19 22.85 11.57 13.56
N SER A 20 24.03 11.21 13.06
CA SER A 20 24.16 10.04 12.16
C SER A 20 23.86 8.73 12.88
N GLU A 21 24.32 8.57 14.13
CA GLU A 21 24.01 7.39 14.94
C GLU A 21 22.52 7.33 15.31
N GLU A 22 21.93 8.48 15.68
CA GLU A 22 20.51 8.59 16.01
C GLU A 22 19.61 8.28 14.80
N ALA A 23 20.00 8.74 13.62
CA ALA A 23 19.30 8.45 12.36
C ALA A 23 19.66 7.08 11.77
N GLY A 24 20.52 6.28 12.43
CA GLY A 24 20.82 4.90 12.06
C GLY A 24 21.82 4.72 10.90
N PHE A 25 22.58 5.76 10.54
CA PHE A 25 23.62 5.69 9.52
C PHE A 25 24.89 5.03 10.06
N SER A 26 25.59 4.28 9.20
CA SER A 26 26.80 3.55 9.59
C SER A 26 28.03 4.46 9.77
N SER A 27 27.98 5.67 9.23
CA SER A 27 29.03 6.67 9.35
C SER A 27 28.49 8.06 9.09
N ARG A 28 29.06 9.06 9.77
CA ARG A 28 28.92 10.48 9.41
C ARG A 28 29.12 10.76 7.90
N SER A 29 30.01 10.04 7.23
CA SER A 29 30.26 10.25 5.79
C SER A 29 29.08 9.79 4.92
N GLU A 30 28.36 8.76 5.36
CA GLU A 30 27.14 8.28 4.73
C GLU A 30 26.00 9.27 4.99
N TYR A 31 25.89 9.76 6.23
CA TYR A 31 24.92 10.78 6.59
C TYR A 31 25.10 12.08 5.80
N VAL A 32 26.34 12.57 5.66
CA VAL A 32 26.64 13.75 4.85
C VAL A 32 26.32 13.53 3.37
N ARG A 33 26.54 12.33 2.83
CA ARG A 33 26.13 12.01 1.45
C ARG A 33 24.62 12.01 1.32
N HIS A 34 23.91 11.38 2.25
CA HIS A 34 22.45 11.38 2.31
C HIS A 34 21.90 12.82 2.33
N LEU A 35 22.47 13.70 3.17
CA LEU A 35 22.10 15.12 3.21
C LEU A 35 22.39 15.86 1.91
N LEU A 36 23.46 15.51 1.19
CA LEU A 36 23.79 16.12 -0.10
C LEU A 36 22.89 15.62 -1.24
N PHE A 37 22.49 14.34 -1.22
CA PHE A 37 21.61 13.74 -2.23
C PHE A 37 20.15 14.12 -2.02
N ASN A 38 19.71 14.22 -0.76
CA ASN A 38 18.34 14.58 -0.39
C ASN A 38 18.17 16.07 -0.08
N ARG A 39 19.18 16.88 -0.41
CA ARG A 39 19.06 18.34 -0.31
C ARG A 39 18.11 18.82 -1.42
N PRO A 40 17.08 19.62 -1.10
CA PRO A 40 16.46 20.43 -2.14
C PRO A 40 17.53 21.38 -2.72
N ASP A 41 17.57 21.46 -4.04
CA ASP A 41 18.52 22.21 -4.87
C ASP A 41 19.01 23.51 -4.20
N LEU A 42 20.28 23.55 -3.77
CA LEU A 42 20.96 24.79 -3.35
C LEU A 42 20.94 25.86 -4.45
N SER A 43 20.85 25.40 -5.70
CA SER A 43 20.66 26.18 -6.90
C SER A 43 19.46 27.13 -6.80
N GLN A 44 18.43 26.75 -6.05
CA GLN A 44 17.26 27.60 -5.82
C GLN A 44 17.58 28.66 -4.74
N LEU A 45 18.18 28.28 -3.61
CA LEU A 45 18.50 29.18 -2.48
C LEU A 45 19.47 30.34 -2.81
N ALA A 46 20.41 30.15 -3.74
CA ALA A 46 21.34 31.21 -4.13
C ALA A 46 20.72 32.26 -5.07
N THR A 47 19.53 32.01 -5.63
CA THR A 47 18.83 32.95 -6.51
C THR A 47 17.72 33.74 -5.83
N THR A 48 17.46 33.50 -4.54
CA THR A 48 16.31 34.08 -3.82
C THR A 48 16.63 35.37 -3.04
N ASP A 49 17.60 36.16 -3.46
CA ASP A 49 17.83 37.50 -2.89
C ASP A 49 16.91 38.55 -3.53
N GLY A 50 15.62 38.21 -3.75
CA GLY A 50 14.74 39.12 -4.48
C GLY A 50 13.27 38.79 -4.73
N SER A 51 12.66 37.72 -4.19
CA SER A 51 11.21 37.58 -4.36
C SER A 51 10.54 36.79 -3.23
N THR A 52 9.72 37.53 -2.49
CA THR A 52 8.78 37.11 -1.46
C THR A 52 7.68 36.21 -2.03
N ALA A 53 7.65 34.93 -1.63
CA ALA A 53 6.48 34.05 -1.44
C ALA A 53 6.98 32.58 -1.41
N THR A 54 6.89 31.98 -0.25
CA THR A 54 7.47 30.69 0.13
C THR A 54 6.56 29.51 -0.28
N PRO A 55 7.06 28.46 -0.95
CA PRO A 55 6.35 27.19 -1.13
C PRO A 55 6.19 26.42 0.21
N GLU A 56 6.95 26.81 1.22
CA GLU A 56 6.93 26.22 2.56
C GLU A 56 5.70 26.66 3.37
N THR A 57 5.21 27.90 3.18
CA THR A 57 3.96 28.36 3.81
C THR A 57 2.73 27.70 3.20
N GLU A 58 2.72 27.45 1.88
CA GLU A 58 1.61 26.76 1.22
C GLU A 58 1.49 25.29 1.70
N ARG A 59 2.62 24.60 1.90
CA ARG A 59 2.63 23.24 2.44
C ARG A 59 2.17 23.15 3.88
N VAL A 60 2.50 24.15 4.70
CA VAL A 60 2.04 24.20 6.11
C VAL A 60 0.54 24.49 6.18
N GLU A 61 0.03 25.37 5.32
CA GLU A 61 -1.41 25.66 5.23
C GLU A 61 -2.22 24.46 4.71
N GLU A 62 -1.67 23.71 3.74
CA GLU A 62 -2.23 22.44 3.29
C GLU A 62 -2.24 21.38 4.41
N LEU A 63 -1.15 21.26 5.18
CA LEU A 63 -1.08 20.34 6.30
C LEU A 63 -2.11 20.70 7.39
N ASP A 64 -2.22 21.96 7.77
CA ASP A 64 -3.21 22.41 8.76
C ASP A 64 -4.64 22.10 8.30
N GLN A 65 -4.93 22.30 7.01
CA GLN A 65 -6.23 21.96 6.44
C GLN A 65 -6.52 20.45 6.50
N THR A 66 -5.53 19.60 6.23
CA THR A 66 -5.70 18.14 6.34
C THR A 66 -5.88 17.69 7.79
N VAL A 67 -5.21 18.35 8.75
CA VAL A 67 -5.36 18.05 10.17
C VAL A 67 -6.76 18.40 10.68
N ASP A 68 -7.31 19.54 10.24
CA ASP A 68 -8.68 19.93 10.57
C ASP A 68 -9.71 18.93 10.00
N GLU A 69 -9.55 18.51 8.74
CA GLU A 69 -10.43 17.52 8.11
C GLU A 69 -10.37 16.15 8.80
N LEU A 70 -9.16 15.68 9.13
CA LEU A 70 -8.98 14.42 9.86
C LEU A 70 -9.58 14.49 11.27
N THR A 71 -9.48 15.64 11.93
CA THR A 71 -10.07 15.87 13.26
C THR A 71 -11.59 15.80 13.21
N GLU A 72 -12.23 16.47 12.25
CA GLU A 72 -13.68 16.40 12.05
C GLU A 72 -14.12 14.97 11.72
N ARG A 73 -13.33 14.25 10.91
CA ARG A 73 -13.61 12.86 10.56
C ARG A 73 -13.54 11.93 11.75
N ILE A 74 -12.56 12.12 12.65
CA ILE A 74 -12.44 11.36 13.90
C ILE A 74 -13.63 11.64 14.82
N GLU A 75 -14.07 12.88 14.95
CA GLU A 75 -15.23 13.24 15.76
C GLU A 75 -16.51 12.58 15.23
N LEU A 76 -16.73 12.63 13.91
CA LEU A 76 -17.88 11.98 13.26
C LEU A 76 -17.86 10.46 13.44
N LEU A 77 -16.71 9.83 13.24
CA LEU A 77 -16.56 8.38 13.44
C LEU A 77 -16.76 7.99 14.90
N THR A 78 -16.28 8.80 15.85
CA THR A 78 -16.48 8.59 17.29
C THR A 78 -17.95 8.67 17.67
N GLN A 79 -18.68 9.67 17.14
CA GLN A 79 -20.11 9.79 17.34
C GLN A 79 -20.86 8.59 16.76
N ARG A 80 -20.51 8.16 15.54
CA ARG A 80 -21.13 7.00 14.90
C ARG A 80 -20.87 5.69 15.66
N VAL A 81 -19.67 5.49 16.19
CA VAL A 81 -19.36 4.34 17.06
C VAL A 81 -20.22 4.39 18.32
N THR A 82 -20.35 5.56 18.95
CA THR A 82 -21.19 5.75 20.14
C THR A 82 -22.67 5.44 19.84
N ASP A 83 -23.19 5.89 18.70
CA ASP A 83 -24.57 5.62 18.28
C ASP A 83 -24.79 4.12 18.00
N LEU A 84 -23.85 3.46 17.34
CA LEU A 84 -23.90 2.02 17.06
C LEU A 84 -23.78 1.18 18.34
N GLU A 85 -22.90 1.57 19.27
CA GLU A 85 -22.82 0.96 20.60
C GLU A 85 -24.12 1.13 21.39
N GLY A 86 -24.78 2.28 21.27
CA GLY A 86 -26.11 2.51 21.86
C GLY A 86 -27.22 1.68 21.22
N GLU A 87 -27.20 1.49 19.91
CA GLU A 87 -28.20 0.70 19.16
C GLU A 87 -28.04 -0.81 19.44
N THR A 88 -26.81 -1.31 19.49
CA THR A 88 -26.51 -2.71 19.86
C THR A 88 -26.86 -2.99 21.32
N ALA A 89 -26.52 -2.10 22.26
CA ALA A 89 -26.92 -2.23 23.65
C ALA A 89 -28.45 -2.18 23.85
N SER A 90 -29.18 -1.52 22.95
CA SER A 90 -30.65 -1.45 22.97
C SER A 90 -31.31 -2.67 22.32
N SER A 91 -30.60 -3.43 21.48
CA SER A 91 -31.15 -4.57 20.74
C SER A 91 -31.08 -5.92 21.49
N ASP A 92 -30.32 -6.01 22.60
CA ASP A 92 -30.26 -7.20 23.48
C ASP A 92 -31.42 -7.28 24.50
N GLY A 93 -32.41 -6.38 24.38
CA GLY A 93 -33.36 -6.08 25.43
C GLY A 93 -34.86 -6.21 25.12
N ASP A 94 -35.33 -6.91 24.07
CA ASP A 94 -36.72 -7.39 24.04
C ASP A 94 -36.95 -8.46 22.96
N SER A 95 -37.10 -9.71 23.39
CA SER A 95 -37.83 -10.72 22.63
C SER A 95 -39.28 -10.73 23.11
N SER A 96 -40.23 -10.13 22.38
CA SER A 96 -41.64 -10.57 22.33
C SER A 96 -42.51 -9.89 21.25
N SER A 97 -42.93 -10.71 20.28
CA SER A 97 -44.23 -10.67 19.57
C SER A 97 -44.62 -9.45 18.69
N SER A 98 -44.84 -9.70 17.39
CA SER A 98 -46.20 -9.73 16.77
C SER A 98 -46.14 -9.57 15.24
N SER A 99 -46.65 -10.58 14.52
CA SER A 99 -47.17 -10.41 13.15
C SER A 99 -48.37 -9.43 13.15
N PRO A 100 -48.67 -8.77 12.02
CA PRO A 100 -49.83 -9.22 11.26
C PRO A 100 -49.72 -9.08 9.72
N SER A 101 -50.65 -9.80 9.08
CA SER A 101 -50.85 -10.12 7.67
C SER A 101 -51.10 -8.98 6.68
N SER A 102 -50.84 -9.30 5.40
CA SER A 102 -51.22 -8.61 4.13
C SER A 102 -52.73 -8.30 4.00
N PRO A 103 -53.18 -7.47 3.02
CA PRO A 103 -53.60 -8.07 1.73
C PRO A 103 -53.55 -7.18 0.44
N VAL A 104 -53.64 -7.89 -0.71
CA VAL A 104 -54.42 -7.64 -1.97
C VAL A 104 -53.97 -6.64 -3.08
N SER A 105 -53.52 -7.25 -4.19
CA SER A 105 -53.95 -7.12 -5.60
C SER A 105 -53.99 -5.76 -6.33
N SER A 106 -53.26 -5.69 -7.46
CA SER A 106 -53.82 -5.36 -8.79
C SER A 106 -52.79 -5.60 -9.91
N THR A 107 -53.09 -6.56 -10.77
CA THR A 107 -52.69 -6.58 -12.20
C THR A 107 -53.64 -5.65 -12.98
N PRO A 108 -53.23 -5.04 -14.11
CA PRO A 108 -53.43 -5.71 -15.39
C PRO A 108 -52.37 -5.48 -16.49
N GLU A 109 -52.26 -6.51 -17.31
CA GLU A 109 -52.12 -6.56 -18.78
C GLU A 109 -50.92 -5.93 -19.54
N THR A 110 -50.34 -6.84 -20.33
CA THR A 110 -49.41 -6.74 -21.45
C THR A 110 -50.04 -6.04 -22.68
N PRO A 111 -49.22 -5.65 -23.68
CA PRO A 111 -49.11 -6.54 -24.83
C PRO A 111 -47.69 -6.71 -25.40
N SER A 112 -47.52 -7.87 -26.00
CA SER A 112 -46.37 -8.42 -26.72
C SER A 112 -45.76 -7.51 -27.79
N THR A 113 -44.44 -7.63 -27.97
CA THR A 113 -43.84 -7.55 -29.31
C THR A 113 -42.84 -8.70 -29.47
N ASP A 114 -43.18 -9.62 -30.38
CA ASP A 114 -42.34 -10.67 -30.93
C ASP A 114 -40.97 -10.17 -31.42
N GLY A 115 -39.96 -11.01 -31.27
CA GLY A 115 -38.63 -10.78 -31.83
C GLY A 115 -37.66 -11.92 -31.50
N GLU A 116 -37.88 -13.06 -32.15
CA GLU A 116 -36.87 -14.06 -32.59
C GLU A 116 -35.72 -14.47 -31.65
N SER A 117 -35.76 -15.74 -31.21
CA SER A 117 -34.54 -16.52 -30.97
C SER A 117 -33.96 -16.98 -32.32
N PRO A 118 -32.62 -17.03 -32.43
CA PRO A 118 -31.96 -18.34 -32.53
C PRO A 118 -30.72 -18.39 -31.61
N THR A 119 -30.55 -19.46 -30.83
CA THR A 119 -29.74 -20.65 -31.17
C THR A 119 -28.24 -20.45 -30.99
N GLY A 120 -27.66 -21.21 -30.05
CA GLY A 120 -26.21 -21.34 -29.85
C GLY A 120 -25.62 -20.06 -29.23
N GLU A 121 -24.72 -20.10 -28.27
CA GLU A 121 -23.71 -21.09 -27.98
C GLU A 121 -23.59 -21.22 -26.47
N ARG A 122 -23.43 -22.46 -26.01
CA ARG A 122 -22.83 -22.74 -24.71
C ARG A 122 -21.40 -22.26 -24.81
N SER A 123 -21.17 -20.98 -24.53
CA SER A 123 -19.84 -20.41 -24.43
C SER A 123 -19.22 -21.01 -23.18
N ASP A 124 -18.15 -21.74 -23.42
CA ASP A 124 -17.26 -22.40 -22.49
C ASP A 124 -17.05 -21.56 -21.22
N GLY A 125 -17.78 -21.92 -20.18
CA GLY A 125 -17.27 -21.75 -18.82
C GLY A 125 -16.20 -22.81 -18.60
N ASP A 126 -15.18 -22.44 -17.84
CA ASP A 126 -14.17 -23.34 -17.27
C ASP A 126 -12.95 -23.66 -18.16
N ALA A 127 -12.09 -22.65 -18.37
CA ALA A 127 -10.68 -22.86 -18.71
C ALA A 127 -9.76 -21.67 -18.31
N HIS A 128 -10.06 -20.92 -17.24
CA HIS A 128 -9.20 -19.80 -16.79
C HIS A 128 -8.64 -19.96 -15.38
N SER A 129 -8.85 -21.10 -14.73
CA SER A 129 -8.26 -21.36 -13.40
C SER A 129 -7.03 -22.28 -13.44
N ALA A 130 -6.66 -22.83 -14.60
CA ALA A 130 -5.53 -23.75 -14.71
C ALA A 130 -4.19 -23.06 -15.08
N ASP A 131 -4.23 -21.87 -15.67
CA ASP A 131 -3.02 -21.08 -15.99
C ASP A 131 -2.48 -20.37 -14.74
N SER A 132 -3.35 -19.90 -13.82
CA SER A 132 -2.94 -19.22 -12.59
C SER A 132 -2.00 -20.02 -11.69
N ASP A 133 -2.27 -21.32 -11.52
CA ASP A 133 -1.42 -22.21 -10.74
C ASP A 133 -0.09 -22.51 -11.44
N THR A 134 -0.06 -22.41 -12.78
CA THR A 134 1.14 -22.67 -13.58
C THR A 134 2.10 -21.47 -13.52
N ASP A 135 1.57 -20.25 -13.59
CA ASP A 135 2.35 -19.01 -13.51
C ASP A 135 3.00 -18.83 -12.12
N LEU A 136 2.26 -19.14 -11.04
CA LEU A 136 2.81 -19.07 -9.68
C LEU A 136 3.89 -20.14 -9.43
N ALA A 137 3.74 -21.31 -10.05
CA ALA A 137 4.74 -22.38 -9.97
C ALA A 137 6.01 -22.07 -10.78
N GLU A 138 5.89 -21.38 -11.91
CA GLU A 138 7.02 -20.86 -12.68
C GLU A 138 7.79 -19.80 -11.89
N PHE A 139 7.06 -18.89 -11.22
CA PHE A 139 7.66 -17.92 -10.31
C PHE A 139 8.37 -18.58 -9.11
N GLU A 140 7.77 -19.61 -8.50
CA GLU A 140 8.41 -20.39 -7.44
C GLU A 140 9.70 -21.07 -7.92
N SER A 141 9.68 -21.67 -9.12
CA SER A 141 10.87 -22.29 -9.71
C SER A 141 11.97 -21.27 -10.02
N TRP A 142 11.60 -20.05 -10.42
CA TRP A 142 12.55 -18.95 -10.58
C TRP A 142 13.14 -18.52 -9.22
N LEU A 143 12.31 -18.39 -8.18
CA LEU A 143 12.77 -18.05 -6.84
C LEU A 143 13.77 -19.06 -6.27
N GLU A 144 13.65 -20.34 -6.63
CA GLU A 144 14.62 -21.37 -6.24
C GLU A 144 15.96 -21.27 -6.97
N SER A 145 15.94 -20.84 -8.24
CA SER A 145 17.13 -20.74 -9.10
C SER A 145 17.88 -19.41 -8.92
N ASP A 146 17.15 -18.31 -9.01
CA ASP A 146 17.67 -16.94 -9.14
C ASP A 146 17.17 -15.99 -8.03
N GLY A 147 16.25 -16.45 -7.20
CA GLY A 147 15.69 -15.69 -6.09
C GLY A 147 16.62 -15.52 -4.87
N PRO A 148 16.11 -14.88 -3.80
CA PRO A 148 16.91 -14.58 -2.62
C PRO A 148 17.38 -15.84 -1.89
N GLN A 149 18.62 -15.80 -1.40
CA GLN A 149 19.25 -16.92 -0.68
C GLN A 149 18.51 -17.29 0.62
N SER A 150 17.84 -16.32 1.25
CA SER A 150 17.05 -16.54 2.46
C SER A 150 15.76 -17.30 2.15
N ALA A 151 15.53 -18.42 2.85
CA ALA A 151 14.29 -19.20 2.75
C ALA A 151 13.07 -18.37 3.13
N ASN A 152 13.17 -17.57 4.20
CA ASN A 152 12.07 -16.70 4.65
C ASN A 152 11.73 -15.64 3.59
N ALA A 153 12.73 -15.11 2.89
CA ALA A 153 12.49 -14.14 1.83
C ALA A 153 11.77 -14.77 0.63
N ARG A 154 12.10 -16.01 0.26
CA ARG A 154 11.40 -16.73 -0.82
C ARG A 154 9.93 -16.96 -0.47
N THR A 155 9.65 -17.45 0.74
CA THR A 155 8.26 -17.68 1.18
C THR A 155 7.45 -16.38 1.20
N VAL A 156 8.02 -15.30 1.72
CA VAL A 156 7.36 -13.98 1.74
C VAL A 156 7.06 -13.47 0.33
N LEU A 157 7.97 -13.66 -0.63
CA LEU A 157 7.76 -13.22 -2.01
C LEU A 157 6.73 -14.07 -2.75
N LEU A 158 6.70 -15.38 -2.49
CA LEU A 158 5.67 -16.27 -3.04
C LEU A 158 4.28 -15.88 -2.52
N ASP A 159 4.16 -15.62 -1.21
CA ASP A 159 2.90 -15.17 -0.64
C ASP A 159 2.53 -13.75 -1.13
N ALA A 160 3.51 -12.88 -1.39
CA ALA A 160 3.25 -11.58 -2.01
C ALA A 160 2.69 -11.73 -3.43
N ALA A 161 3.29 -12.62 -4.24
CA ALA A 161 2.76 -12.95 -5.57
C ALA A 161 1.33 -13.47 -5.47
N ARG A 162 1.06 -14.43 -4.56
CA ARG A 162 -0.29 -14.99 -4.36
C ARG A 162 -1.31 -13.93 -3.93
N ILE A 163 -0.96 -13.06 -2.99
CA ILE A 163 -1.84 -11.99 -2.52
C ILE A 163 -2.19 -11.02 -3.65
N LEU A 164 -1.18 -10.55 -4.39
CA LEU A 164 -1.39 -9.65 -5.53
C LEU A 164 -2.13 -10.32 -6.68
N ASP A 165 -1.99 -11.64 -6.81
CA ASP A 165 -2.71 -12.43 -7.79
C ASP A 165 -4.19 -12.57 -7.48
N GLU A 166 -4.52 -12.80 -6.21
CA GLU A 166 -5.89 -13.00 -5.74
C GLU A 166 -6.66 -11.69 -5.57
N GLN A 167 -5.99 -10.64 -5.10
CA GLN A 167 -6.61 -9.37 -4.70
C GLN A 167 -6.37 -8.24 -5.71
N GLY A 168 -5.42 -8.40 -6.62
CA GLY A 168 -5.05 -7.38 -7.60
C GLY A 168 -4.09 -6.31 -7.04
N PRO A 169 -4.09 -5.10 -7.62
CA PRO A 169 -3.22 -4.01 -7.18
C PRO A 169 -3.49 -3.63 -5.73
N LEU A 170 -2.47 -3.74 -4.89
CA LEU A 170 -2.56 -3.39 -3.47
C LEU A 170 -1.56 -2.30 -3.10
N GLY A 171 -1.93 -1.50 -2.10
CA GLY A 171 -1.03 -0.51 -1.54
C GLY A 171 0.13 -1.13 -0.75
N ALA A 172 1.27 -0.45 -0.71
CA ALA A 172 2.46 -0.88 0.04
C ALA A 172 2.14 -1.24 1.49
N SER A 173 1.35 -0.39 2.15
CA SER A 173 0.98 -0.57 3.56
C SER A 173 0.08 -1.80 3.78
N GLU A 174 -0.86 -2.06 2.87
CA GLU A 174 -1.77 -3.21 2.95
C GLU A 174 -1.03 -4.52 2.65
N LEU A 175 -0.27 -4.56 1.56
CA LEU A 175 0.52 -5.75 1.20
C LEU A 175 1.53 -6.07 2.32
N ARG A 176 2.21 -5.06 2.86
CA ARG A 176 3.13 -5.20 3.98
C ARG A 176 2.46 -5.80 5.23
N GLN A 177 1.30 -5.27 5.61
CA GLN A 177 0.59 -5.75 6.80
C GLN A 177 0.13 -7.20 6.60
N GLN A 178 -0.44 -7.54 5.44
CA GLN A 178 -0.87 -8.91 5.13
C GLN A 178 0.30 -9.90 5.14
N LEU A 179 1.46 -9.52 4.59
CA LEU A 179 2.65 -10.36 4.61
C LEU A 179 3.17 -10.59 6.02
N PHE A 180 3.14 -9.56 6.88
CA PHE A 180 3.57 -9.70 8.27
C PHE A 180 2.60 -10.55 9.10
N ASP A 181 1.29 -10.39 8.90
CA ASP A 181 0.29 -11.20 9.58
C ASP A 181 0.42 -12.70 9.25
N GLN A 182 0.91 -13.04 8.05
CA GLN A 182 1.23 -14.41 7.64
C GLN A 182 2.60 -14.89 8.12
N HIS A 183 3.57 -13.99 8.32
CA HIS A 183 4.95 -14.30 8.71
C HIS A 183 5.44 -13.55 9.96
N PRO A 184 4.72 -13.59 11.09
CA PRO A 184 5.09 -12.80 12.29
C PRO A 184 6.36 -13.32 12.97
N GLU A 185 6.77 -14.55 12.67
CA GLU A 185 7.93 -15.23 13.25
C GLU A 185 9.23 -15.03 12.46
N ALA A 186 9.13 -14.55 11.22
CA ALA A 186 10.28 -14.38 10.33
C ALA A 186 10.97 -13.02 10.50
N TYR A 187 10.25 -12.00 11.00
CA TYR A 187 10.74 -10.63 11.13
C TYR A 187 10.20 -9.96 12.41
N ASP A 188 10.97 -9.04 12.98
CA ASP A 188 10.58 -8.32 14.21
C ASP A 188 9.45 -7.30 13.98
N SER A 189 9.27 -6.83 12.74
CA SER A 189 8.19 -5.91 12.37
C SER A 189 7.83 -6.00 10.88
N ALA A 190 6.62 -5.55 10.54
CA ALA A 190 6.15 -5.48 9.16
C ALA A 190 7.04 -4.57 8.29
N GLU A 191 7.59 -3.52 8.89
CA GLU A 191 8.52 -2.60 8.24
C GLU A 191 9.89 -3.23 7.98
N ALA A 192 10.42 -3.99 8.93
CA ALA A 192 11.69 -4.71 8.76
C ALA A 192 11.58 -5.80 7.68
N LEU A 193 10.44 -6.51 7.62
CA LEU A 193 10.12 -7.43 6.53
C LEU A 193 10.17 -6.67 5.20
N TRP A 194 9.39 -5.59 5.10
CA TRP A 194 9.26 -4.83 3.86
C TRP A 194 10.59 -4.27 3.35
N ALA A 195 11.35 -3.61 4.20
CA ALA A 195 12.64 -3.01 3.84
C ALA A 195 13.68 -4.07 3.45
N SER A 196 13.66 -5.23 4.12
CA SER A 196 14.66 -6.28 3.88
C SER A 196 14.35 -7.16 2.67
N THR A 197 13.08 -7.40 2.35
CA THR A 197 12.67 -8.29 1.26
C THR A 197 12.08 -7.52 0.09
N VAL A 198 10.94 -6.89 0.29
CA VAL A 198 10.13 -6.31 -0.79
C VAL A 198 10.82 -5.09 -1.38
N GLU A 199 11.18 -4.08 -0.59
CA GLU A 199 11.77 -2.84 -1.11
C GLU A 199 13.05 -3.07 -1.93
N ARG A 200 13.86 -4.06 -1.54
CA ARG A 200 15.13 -4.38 -2.21
C ARG A 200 14.98 -5.30 -3.41
N LEU A 201 14.08 -6.29 -3.33
CA LEU A 201 14.02 -7.35 -4.32
C LEU A 201 12.93 -7.09 -5.36
N TYR A 202 11.87 -6.35 -5.02
CA TYR A 202 10.67 -6.24 -5.85
C TYR A 202 10.93 -5.66 -7.25
N ASP A 203 11.93 -4.79 -7.41
CA ASP A 203 12.31 -4.26 -8.73
C ASP A 203 13.11 -5.25 -9.59
N GLU A 204 13.63 -6.32 -8.97
CA GLU A 204 14.40 -7.39 -9.62
C GLU A 204 13.55 -8.64 -9.89
N LEU A 205 12.29 -8.67 -9.42
CA LEU A 205 11.42 -9.84 -9.56
C LEU A 205 10.65 -9.81 -10.90
N PRO A 206 10.69 -10.89 -11.68
CA PRO A 206 9.88 -11.00 -12.89
C PRO A 206 8.40 -11.02 -12.52
N GLY A 207 7.60 -10.32 -13.33
CA GLY A 207 6.16 -10.18 -13.12
C GLY A 207 5.74 -9.23 -12.00
N PHE A 208 6.64 -8.57 -11.27
CA PHE A 208 6.25 -7.57 -10.28
C PHE A 208 6.38 -6.16 -10.84
N ASP A 209 5.29 -5.39 -10.72
CA ASP A 209 5.19 -4.04 -11.25
C ASP A 209 4.65 -3.07 -10.20
N ARG A 210 4.91 -1.78 -10.45
CA ARG A 210 4.39 -0.66 -9.66
C ARG A 210 3.57 0.26 -10.58
N PRO A 211 2.26 0.01 -10.76
CA PRO A 211 1.45 0.77 -11.70
C PRO A 211 1.27 2.23 -11.27
N GLU A 212 1.21 2.47 -9.96
CA GLU A 212 1.05 3.78 -9.35
C GLU A 212 1.98 3.93 -8.14
N TYR A 213 2.25 5.18 -7.73
CA TYR A 213 3.10 5.46 -6.58
C TYR A 213 2.52 4.81 -5.31
N GLY A 214 3.27 3.88 -4.73
CA GLY A 214 2.85 3.15 -3.54
C GLY A 214 1.91 1.97 -3.81
N GLN A 215 1.64 1.60 -5.07
CA GLN A 215 0.92 0.39 -5.44
C GLN A 215 1.84 -0.67 -6.05
N TYR A 216 1.46 -1.91 -5.80
CA TYR A 216 2.22 -3.10 -6.12
C TYR A 216 1.25 -4.06 -6.85
N THR A 217 1.68 -4.58 -8.00
CA THR A 217 0.94 -5.58 -8.79
C THR A 217 1.83 -6.74 -9.19
N PHE A 218 1.20 -7.88 -9.40
CA PHE A 218 1.83 -9.04 -10.01
C PHE A 218 1.19 -9.34 -11.37
N ASN A 219 1.94 -9.13 -12.44
CA ASN A 219 1.59 -9.41 -13.82
C ASN A 219 2.23 -10.73 -14.26
N ARG A 220 1.40 -11.74 -14.51
CA ARG A 220 1.84 -13.07 -14.94
C ARG A 220 2.46 -13.14 -16.34
N GLY A 221 2.31 -12.09 -17.14
CA GLY A 221 2.80 -12.03 -18.52
C GLY A 221 4.29 -11.71 -18.69
N ASP A 222 4.98 -11.39 -17.59
CA ASP A 222 6.40 -10.98 -17.56
C ASP A 222 7.30 -11.99 -16.80
N LEU A 223 6.82 -13.23 -16.62
CA LEU A 223 7.58 -14.37 -16.08
C LEU A 223 8.40 -15.10 -17.15
#